data_AF-A0A0A2MHC5-F1
#
_entry.id   AF-A0A0A2MHC5-F1
#
_cell.length_a   1.000
_cell.length_b   1.000
_cell.length_c   1.000
_cell.angle_alpha   90.00
_cell.angle_beta   90.00
_cell.angle_gamma   90.00
#
_symmetry.space_group_name_H-M   'P 1'
#
loop_
_entity.id
_entity.type
_entity.pdbx_description
1 polymer ?
#
loop_
_entity_poly.entity_id
_entity_poly.type
_entity_poly.pdbx_seq_one_letter_code
_entity_poly.pdbx_strand_id
1 'polypeptide(L)'
;MSDKYKSLSEPDFFWKNFRLGTELQISGTLIYNALYFLDTIEYIHHEEDIFELLYNLAIGIERLQKITIILLEHSESINQLDFEKSLITHNHLILHEIINKIQSIKLGKVHFKFLSLLRDFYTSYRYERFNKKSINKPNFDKKAFQEFLVNELQLETSKDDEALYPYKKEEWIENNKRLKKFIGKTIGTIVNSLYEIIGDRARKLGTYTYDIRYGSKAFKIFMAKEFTFEIENNFKKEIIVSLLSKEGMNDEFKKYIQTLEPINLDEYNSSYYIQYLMNSITNYSRISEYQYLIEEKEIPKDRINDIEHIGTGQYFDFDFEDDEISK
;
A
#
# COMPACT_ATOMS: atom_id res chain seq x y z
N MET A 1 20.01 34.85 28.34
CA MET A 1 20.12 34.22 27.01
C MET A 1 21.22 33.18 27.07
N SER A 2 20.87 31.94 27.39
CA SER A 2 21.77 30.78 27.46
C SER A 2 20.87 29.55 27.41
N ASP A 3 21.30 28.48 26.74
CA ASP A 3 20.70 27.14 26.67
C ASP A 3 19.85 26.78 25.44
N LYS A 4 19.77 27.61 24.38
CA LYS A 4 18.82 27.32 23.28
C LYS A 4 19.27 26.34 22.20
N TYR A 5 20.54 25.92 22.12
CA TYR A 5 20.97 24.89 21.16
C TYR A 5 22.17 24.13 21.70
N LYS A 6 21.94 23.15 22.58
CA LYS A 6 22.96 22.14 22.84
C LYS A 6 23.04 21.27 21.58
N SER A 7 24.17 21.33 20.87
CA SER A 7 24.41 20.45 19.73
C SER A 7 24.34 19.01 20.22
N LEU A 8 23.58 18.16 19.52
CA LEU A 8 23.58 16.71 19.79
C LEU A 8 25.02 16.18 19.73
N SER A 9 25.37 15.26 20.63
CA SER A 9 26.56 14.44 20.45
C SER A 9 26.56 13.75 19.09
N GLU A 10 27.74 13.45 18.57
CA GLU A 10 27.89 12.80 17.26
C GLU A 10 27.12 11.47 17.16
N PRO A 11 27.13 10.57 18.18
CA PRO A 11 26.33 9.35 18.13
C PRO A 11 24.81 9.62 18.06
N ASP A 12 24.31 10.54 18.88
CA ASP A 12 22.89 10.92 18.90
C ASP A 12 22.47 11.56 17.57
N PHE A 13 23.31 12.43 17.02
CA PHE A 13 23.09 13.03 15.72
C PHE A 13 22.99 11.96 14.64
N PHE A 14 23.98 11.05 14.57
CA PHE A 14 23.98 9.98 13.57
C PHE A 14 22.76 9.06 13.68
N TRP A 15 22.44 8.64 14.91
CA TRP A 15 21.29 7.76 15.16
C TRP A 15 19.96 8.45 14.80
N LYS A 16 19.72 9.65 15.32
CA LYS A 16 18.48 10.39 15.05
C LYS A 16 18.36 10.79 13.58
N ASN A 17 19.47 11.09 12.91
CA ASN A 17 19.45 11.50 11.52
C ASN A 17 19.27 10.30 10.56
N PHE A 18 20.18 9.32 10.61
CA PHE A 18 20.26 8.28 9.59
C PHE A 18 19.50 7.01 9.96
N ARG A 19 19.59 6.56 11.21
CA ARG A 19 18.90 5.33 11.64
C ARG A 19 17.40 5.55 11.70
N LEU A 20 16.95 6.64 12.32
CA LEU A 20 15.52 6.98 12.33
C LEU A 20 15.01 7.38 10.93
N GLY A 21 15.85 7.99 10.08
CA GLY A 21 15.48 8.24 8.68
C GLY A 21 15.26 6.95 7.89
N THR A 22 16.06 5.92 8.13
CA THR A 22 15.85 4.57 7.56
C THR A 22 14.53 3.97 8.06
N GLU A 23 14.27 4.07 9.37
CA GLU A 23 13.02 3.61 9.98
C GLU A 23 11.79 4.33 9.43
N LEU A 24 11.91 5.62 9.10
CA LEU A 24 10.87 6.39 8.47
C LEU A 24 10.57 5.88 7.05
N GLN A 25 11.60 5.58 6.24
CA GLN A 25 11.43 4.95 4.92
C GLN A 25 10.70 3.60 5.01
N ILE A 26 11.08 2.78 5.99
CA ILE A 26 10.46 1.47 6.22
C ILE A 26 8.99 1.64 6.61
N SER A 27 8.70 2.55 7.55
CA SER A 27 7.33 2.87 7.96
C SER A 27 6.44 3.27 6.78
N GLY A 28 6.89 4.24 5.96
CA GLY A 28 6.15 4.66 4.76
C GLY A 28 5.97 3.55 3.73
N THR A 29 6.95 2.67 3.60
CA THR A 29 6.87 1.50 2.70
C THR A 29 5.83 0.49 3.16
N LEU A 30 5.75 0.19 4.46
CA LEU A 30 4.75 -0.71 5.02
C LEU A 30 3.33 -0.15 4.84
N ILE A 31 3.13 1.14 5.13
CA ILE A 31 1.84 1.82 4.95
C ILE A 31 1.43 1.81 3.47
N TYR A 32 2.37 2.11 2.57
CA TYR A 32 2.14 2.02 1.13
C TYR A 32 1.70 0.61 0.72
N ASN A 33 2.42 -0.43 1.16
CA ASN A 33 2.13 -1.81 0.77
C ASN A 33 0.73 -2.23 1.20
N ALA A 34 0.35 -1.90 2.44
CA ALA A 34 -1.01 -2.11 2.92
C ALA A 34 -2.07 -1.44 2.05
N LEU A 35 -1.89 -0.16 1.73
CA LEU A 35 -2.86 0.58 0.91
C LEU A 35 -2.90 0.09 -0.54
N TYR A 36 -1.76 -0.31 -1.08
CA TYR A 36 -1.65 -0.88 -2.42
C TYR A 36 -2.36 -2.23 -2.48
N PHE A 37 -2.12 -3.08 -1.49
CA PHE A 37 -2.80 -4.36 -1.36
C PHE A 37 -4.32 -4.19 -1.21
N LEU A 38 -4.76 -3.24 -0.37
CA LEU A 38 -6.16 -2.85 -0.29
C LEU A 38 -6.68 -2.35 -1.64
N ASP A 39 -5.87 -1.68 -2.46
CA ASP A 39 -6.35 -1.26 -3.77
C ASP A 39 -6.52 -2.43 -4.76
N THR A 40 -5.73 -3.50 -4.61
CA THR A 40 -5.77 -4.67 -5.49
C THR A 40 -6.89 -5.66 -5.17
N ILE A 41 -7.31 -5.82 -3.92
CA ILE A 41 -8.36 -6.81 -3.60
C ILE A 41 -9.76 -6.31 -3.99
N GLU A 42 -10.63 -7.21 -4.44
CA GLU A 42 -12.02 -6.87 -4.82
C GLU A 42 -12.98 -6.94 -3.62
N TYR A 43 -12.70 -7.82 -2.67
CA TYR A 43 -13.56 -8.08 -1.51
C TYR A 43 -12.74 -8.20 -0.23
N ILE A 44 -13.27 -7.66 0.87
CA ILE A 44 -12.78 -7.93 2.22
C ILE A 44 -13.39 -9.25 2.68
N HIS A 45 -12.76 -10.36 2.27
CA HIS A 45 -13.27 -11.71 2.50
C HIS A 45 -12.21 -12.63 3.12
N HIS A 46 -11.06 -12.78 2.45
CA HIS A 46 -10.06 -13.76 2.85
C HIS A 46 -9.27 -13.30 4.08
N GLU A 47 -9.08 -14.24 5.01
CA GLU A 47 -8.47 -14.03 6.30
C GLU A 47 -6.97 -13.67 6.20
N GLU A 48 -6.27 -14.21 5.21
CA GLU A 48 -4.87 -13.93 4.87
C GLU A 48 -4.69 -12.53 4.29
N ASP A 49 -5.61 -12.08 3.45
CA ASP A 49 -5.59 -10.74 2.85
C ASP A 49 -5.76 -9.66 3.94
N ILE A 50 -6.74 -9.87 4.82
CA ILE A 50 -7.01 -8.95 5.94
C ILE A 50 -5.82 -8.94 6.91
N PHE A 51 -5.19 -10.10 7.14
CA PHE A 51 -3.98 -10.18 7.95
C PHE A 51 -2.85 -9.35 7.34
N GLU A 52 -2.56 -9.49 6.03
CA GLU A 52 -1.50 -8.74 5.37
C GLU A 52 -1.71 -7.22 5.48
N LEU A 53 -2.95 -6.78 5.27
CA LEU A 53 -3.35 -5.38 5.41
C LEU A 53 -3.09 -4.86 6.84
N LEU A 54 -3.67 -5.52 7.85
CA LEU A 54 -3.58 -5.08 9.24
C LEU A 54 -2.15 -5.18 9.78
N TYR A 55 -1.38 -6.18 9.38
CA TYR A 55 0.01 -6.37 9.79
C TYR A 55 0.92 -5.25 9.31
N ASN A 56 0.85 -4.92 8.01
CA ASN A 56 1.61 -3.82 7.45
C ASN A 56 1.23 -2.48 8.09
N LEU A 57 -0.07 -2.23 8.33
CA LEU A 57 -0.52 -0.99 8.98
C LEU A 57 -0.11 -0.89 10.45
N ALA A 58 -0.24 -1.99 11.22
CA ALA A 58 0.18 -2.02 12.61
C ALA A 58 1.68 -1.72 12.73
N ILE A 59 2.54 -2.43 12.01
CA ILE A 59 3.99 -2.20 12.11
C ILE A 59 4.38 -0.83 11.55
N GLY A 60 3.79 -0.43 10.42
CA GLY A 60 4.10 0.86 9.79
C GLY A 60 3.78 2.04 10.71
N ILE A 61 2.59 2.05 11.31
CA ILE A 61 2.17 3.13 12.24
C ILE A 61 2.94 3.05 13.56
N GLU A 62 3.23 1.86 14.08
CA GLU A 62 4.01 1.69 15.32
C GLU A 62 5.39 2.31 15.19
N ARG A 63 6.09 2.02 14.08
CA ARG A 63 7.42 2.60 13.80
C ARG A 63 7.34 4.12 13.74
N LEU A 64 6.32 4.67 13.08
CA LEU A 64 6.13 6.11 12.99
C LEU A 64 5.92 6.76 14.36
N GLN A 65 5.10 6.13 15.21
CA GLN A 65 4.89 6.58 16.59
C GLN A 65 6.19 6.53 17.40
N LYS A 66 6.97 5.45 17.28
CA LYS A 66 8.24 5.30 17.99
C LYS A 66 9.27 6.35 17.56
N ILE A 67 9.42 6.59 16.25
CA ILE A 67 10.27 7.70 15.75
C ILE A 67 9.83 9.02 16.36
N THR A 68 8.51 9.27 16.38
CA THR A 68 7.93 10.50 16.94
C THR A 68 8.28 10.64 18.43
N ILE A 69 8.13 9.59 19.24
CA ILE A 69 8.48 9.60 20.67
C ILE A 69 9.97 9.83 20.87
N ILE A 70 10.83 9.14 20.11
CA ILE A 70 12.30 9.31 20.19
C ILE A 70 12.69 10.77 19.93
N LEU A 71 12.13 11.40 18.89
CA LEU A 71 12.42 12.79 18.58
C LEU A 71 11.81 13.80 19.58
N LEU A 72 10.79 13.39 20.35
CA LEU A 72 10.12 14.23 21.35
C LEU A 72 10.77 14.15 22.74
N GLU A 73 11.11 12.94 23.19
CA GLU A 73 11.52 12.66 24.57
C GLU A 73 13.04 12.45 24.72
N HIS A 74 13.72 11.86 23.74
CA HIS A 74 15.11 11.45 23.92
C HIS A 74 16.07 12.65 24.08
N SER A 75 16.85 12.64 25.15
CA SER A 75 17.95 13.57 25.42
C SER A 75 19.13 12.83 26.04
N GLU A 76 20.32 13.43 25.95
CA GLU A 76 21.58 12.85 26.47
C GLU A 76 21.57 12.55 27.98
N SER A 77 20.63 13.14 28.73
CA SER A 77 20.46 12.91 30.17
C SER A 77 19.61 11.70 30.52
N ILE A 78 18.97 11.06 29.54
CA ILE A 78 18.09 9.90 29.76
C ILE A 78 18.91 8.61 29.76
N ASN A 79 18.53 7.64 30.59
CA ASN A 79 19.09 6.30 30.53
C ASN A 79 18.63 5.59 29.24
N GLN A 80 19.55 5.35 28.32
CA GLN A 80 19.27 4.74 27.02
C GLN A 80 18.54 3.40 27.13
N LEU A 81 18.98 2.51 28.02
CA LEU A 81 18.43 1.16 28.13
C LEU A 81 16.98 1.18 28.65
N ASP A 82 16.69 2.04 29.63
CA ASP A 82 15.34 2.16 30.16
C ASP A 82 14.40 2.85 29.15
N PHE A 83 14.91 3.83 28.39
CA PHE A 83 14.18 4.45 27.31
C PHE A 83 13.83 3.45 26.20
N GLU A 84 14.80 2.65 25.74
CA GLU A 84 14.56 1.61 24.74
C GLU A 84 13.52 0.59 25.21
N LYS A 85 13.59 0.15 26.48
CA LYS A 85 12.59 -0.75 27.07
C LYS A 85 11.19 -0.14 27.08
N SER A 86 11.07 1.16 27.33
CA SER A 86 9.78 1.86 27.31
C SER A 86 9.11 1.82 25.92
N LEU A 87 9.91 1.69 24.86
CA LEU A 87 9.44 1.58 23.48
C LEU A 87 9.08 0.14 23.08
N ILE A 88 9.34 -0.89 23.91
CA ILE A 88 8.99 -2.30 23.64
C ILE A 88 7.49 -2.53 23.97
N THR A 89 6.63 -1.70 23.39
CA THR A 89 5.18 -1.89 23.41
C THR A 89 4.65 -1.91 21.99
N HIS A 90 3.61 -2.71 21.78
CA HIS A 90 2.85 -2.81 20.53
C HIS A 90 1.48 -2.15 20.65
N ASN A 91 1.29 -1.35 21.69
CA ASN A 91 0.02 -0.71 21.97
C ASN A 91 0.01 0.71 21.39
N HIS A 92 -0.58 0.84 20.21
CA HIS A 92 -0.73 2.10 19.50
C HIS A 92 -1.39 3.21 20.31
N LEU A 93 -2.32 2.89 21.21
CA LEU A 93 -3.01 3.88 22.03
C LEU A 93 -2.09 4.43 23.13
N ILE A 94 -1.27 3.56 23.76
CA ILE A 94 -0.26 3.99 24.73
C ILE A 94 0.77 4.88 24.06
N LEU A 95 1.29 4.48 22.90
CA LEU A 95 2.24 5.28 22.14
C LEU A 95 1.64 6.65 21.75
N HIS A 96 0.36 6.67 21.34
CA HIS A 96 -0.33 7.91 21.04
C HIS A 96 -0.52 8.80 22.28
N GLU A 97 -0.87 8.23 23.44
CA GLU A 97 -0.99 8.99 24.69
C GLU A 97 0.34 9.65 25.09
N ILE A 98 1.47 8.94 24.95
CA ILE A 98 2.80 9.49 25.23
C ILE A 98 3.05 10.70 24.33
N ILE A 99 2.83 10.56 23.02
CA ILE A 99 3.00 11.66 22.07
C ILE A 99 2.10 12.84 22.41
N ASN A 100 0.81 12.58 22.67
CA ASN A 100 -0.20 13.61 22.89
C ASN A 100 0.02 14.40 24.20
N LYS A 101 0.70 13.81 25.20
CA LYS A 101 1.13 14.52 26.42
C LYS A 101 2.17 15.60 26.14
N ILE A 102 2.99 15.43 25.10
CA ILE A 102 4.09 16.34 24.76
C ILE A 102 3.67 17.32 23.67
N GLN A 103 2.98 16.80 22.64
CA GLN A 103 2.56 17.55 21.48
C GLN A 103 1.14 17.13 21.11
N SER A 104 0.20 18.06 21.23
CA SER A 104 -1.22 17.75 21.00
C SER A 104 -1.48 17.34 19.54
N ILE A 105 -2.05 16.15 19.36
CA ILE A 105 -2.55 15.64 18.08
C ILE A 105 -4.07 15.56 18.16
N LYS A 106 -4.76 16.19 17.21
CA LYS A 106 -6.23 16.14 17.13
C LYS A 106 -6.70 14.94 16.31
N LEU A 107 -6.83 13.78 16.96
CA LEU A 107 -7.48 12.62 16.36
C LEU A 107 -8.98 12.56 16.74
N GLY A 108 -9.83 12.30 15.75
CA GLY A 108 -11.25 12.00 15.97
C GLY A 108 -11.51 10.56 16.42
N LYS A 109 -12.74 10.27 16.85
CA LYS A 109 -13.18 8.95 17.37
C LYS A 109 -12.85 7.77 16.43
N VAL A 110 -13.05 7.94 15.13
CA VAL A 110 -12.77 6.90 14.12
C VAL A 110 -11.29 6.45 14.14
N HIS A 111 -10.37 7.40 14.31
CA HIS A 111 -8.94 7.11 14.35
C HIS A 111 -8.58 6.31 15.60
N PHE A 112 -9.16 6.63 16.75
CA PHE A 112 -8.96 5.87 17.99
C PHE A 112 -9.52 4.45 17.89
N LYS A 113 -10.69 4.27 17.26
CA LYS A 113 -11.23 2.94 16.97
C LYS A 113 -10.28 2.14 16.07
N PHE A 114 -9.74 2.79 15.03
CA PHE A 114 -8.76 2.17 14.14
C PHE A 114 -7.45 1.79 14.85
N LEU A 115 -6.88 2.67 15.68
CA LEU A 115 -5.69 2.35 16.49
C LEU A 115 -5.97 1.21 17.50
N SER A 116 -7.18 1.14 18.06
CA SER A 116 -7.60 0.02 18.90
C SER A 116 -7.63 -1.28 18.13
N LEU A 117 -8.19 -1.29 16.91
CA LEU A 117 -8.19 -2.46 16.03
C LEU A 117 -6.76 -2.96 15.77
N LEU A 118 -5.82 -2.06 15.43
CA LEU A 118 -4.43 -2.44 15.19
C LEU A 118 -3.74 -3.00 16.44
N ARG A 119 -4.00 -2.42 17.62
CA ARG A 119 -3.51 -2.95 18.90
C ARG A 119 -4.02 -4.37 19.09
N ASP A 120 -5.33 -4.57 19.01
CA ASP A 120 -5.98 -5.86 19.31
C ASP A 120 -5.54 -6.95 18.32
N PHE A 121 -5.40 -6.57 17.04
CA PHE A 121 -4.79 -7.41 16.03
C PHE A 121 -3.39 -7.87 16.44
N TYR A 122 -2.49 -6.91 16.73
CA TYR A 122 -1.09 -7.23 16.98
C TYR A 122 -0.89 -8.06 18.26
N THR A 123 -1.64 -7.75 19.34
CA THR A 123 -1.47 -8.39 20.65
C THR A 123 -2.23 -9.71 20.79
N SER A 124 -3.34 -9.91 20.07
CA SER A 124 -4.24 -11.04 20.29
C SER A 124 -4.53 -11.84 19.02
N TYR A 125 -5.07 -11.20 17.98
CA TYR A 125 -5.73 -11.94 16.89
C TYR A 125 -4.75 -12.78 16.06
N ARG A 126 -3.51 -12.30 15.84
CA ARG A 126 -2.49 -13.02 15.06
C ARG A 126 -2.17 -14.41 15.60
N TYR A 127 -2.26 -14.60 16.91
CA TYR A 127 -1.86 -15.86 17.55
C TYR A 127 -3.02 -16.82 17.77
N GLU A 128 -4.26 -16.37 17.58
CA GLU A 128 -5.43 -17.18 17.92
C GLU A 128 -5.56 -18.42 17.03
N ARG A 129 -5.15 -18.32 15.76
CA ARG A 129 -5.13 -19.46 14.83
C ARG A 129 -4.20 -20.60 15.28
N PHE A 130 -3.19 -20.33 16.12
CA PHE A 130 -2.32 -21.37 16.69
C PHE A 130 -2.93 -22.09 17.91
N ASN A 131 -4.03 -21.57 18.47
CA ASN A 131 -4.70 -22.21 19.60
C ASN A 131 -5.68 -23.26 19.08
N LYS A 132 -5.49 -24.55 19.42
CA LYS A 132 -6.40 -25.64 19.01
C LYS A 132 -7.88 -25.40 19.38
N LYS A 133 -8.17 -24.57 20.39
CA LYS A 133 -9.54 -24.19 20.77
C LYS A 133 -10.20 -23.19 19.80
N SER A 134 -9.48 -22.66 18.81
CA SER A 134 -10.02 -21.70 17.83
C SER A 134 -10.81 -22.35 16.70
N ILE A 135 -10.82 -23.68 16.57
CA ILE A 135 -11.51 -24.44 15.51
C ILE A 135 -13.00 -24.04 15.37
N ASN A 136 -13.67 -23.74 16.48
CA ASN A 136 -15.10 -23.39 16.50
C ASN A 136 -15.35 -21.88 16.68
N LYS A 137 -14.32 -21.04 16.52
CA LYS A 137 -14.42 -19.59 16.72
C LYS A 137 -14.33 -18.85 15.38
N PRO A 138 -15.01 -17.70 15.23
CA PRO A 138 -14.82 -16.85 14.06
C PRO A 138 -13.39 -16.32 14.01
N ASN A 139 -12.90 -16.01 12.81
CA ASN A 139 -11.61 -15.36 12.68
C ASN A 139 -11.69 -13.91 13.15
N PHE A 140 -11.00 -13.59 14.25
CA PHE A 140 -11.20 -12.32 14.95
C PHE A 140 -10.66 -11.12 14.20
N ASP A 141 -9.58 -11.27 13.44
CA ASP A 141 -9.02 -10.18 12.63
C ASP A 141 -9.97 -9.76 11.51
N LYS A 142 -10.48 -10.72 10.73
CA LYS A 142 -11.50 -10.53 9.71
C LYS A 142 -12.76 -9.90 10.31
N LYS A 143 -13.29 -10.54 11.34
CA LYS A 143 -14.53 -10.08 12.00
C LYS A 143 -14.39 -8.66 12.54
N ALA A 144 -13.32 -8.37 13.28
CA ALA A 144 -13.12 -7.05 13.86
C ALA A 144 -12.93 -5.96 12.79
N PHE A 145 -12.24 -6.27 11.68
CA PHE A 145 -12.08 -5.32 10.59
C PHE A 145 -13.39 -5.08 9.82
N GLN A 146 -14.15 -6.14 9.52
CA GLN A 146 -15.45 -6.02 8.89
C GLN A 146 -16.44 -5.25 9.79
N GLU A 147 -16.48 -5.53 11.09
CA GLU A 147 -17.30 -4.78 12.05
C GLU A 147 -16.89 -3.31 12.11
N PHE A 148 -15.59 -3.00 12.11
CA PHE A 148 -15.11 -1.61 12.02
C PHE A 148 -15.65 -0.92 10.76
N LEU A 149 -15.55 -1.57 9.59
CA LEU A 149 -16.03 -1.03 8.33
C LEU A 149 -17.54 -0.82 8.32
N VAL A 150 -18.32 -1.84 8.69
CA VAL A 150 -19.79 -1.79 8.73
C VAL A 150 -20.27 -0.65 9.63
N ASN A 151 -19.68 -0.51 10.82
CA ASN A 151 -20.07 0.50 11.78
C ASN A 151 -19.72 1.92 11.33
N GLU A 152 -18.50 2.14 10.81
CA GLU A 152 -18.04 3.49 10.46
C GLU A 152 -18.57 3.97 9.11
N LEU A 153 -18.85 3.05 8.17
CA LEU A 153 -19.45 3.38 6.88
C LEU A 153 -20.97 3.25 6.86
N GLN A 154 -21.58 2.75 7.94
CA GLN A 154 -23.02 2.46 8.01
C GLN A 154 -23.47 1.59 6.83
N LEU A 155 -22.71 0.53 6.55
CA LEU A 155 -23.04 -0.35 5.42
C LEU A 155 -24.35 -1.05 5.72
N GLU A 156 -25.28 -1.00 4.76
CA GLU A 156 -26.51 -1.77 4.84
C GLU A 156 -26.15 -3.25 4.85
N THR A 157 -26.72 -3.96 5.82
CA THR A 157 -26.49 -5.38 5.98
C THR A 157 -27.85 -6.03 5.79
N SER A 158 -28.06 -6.74 4.68
CA SER A 158 -29.34 -7.40 4.39
C SER A 158 -29.59 -8.56 5.37
N LYS A 159 -30.80 -8.63 5.93
CA LYS A 159 -31.25 -9.76 6.76
C LYS A 159 -32.14 -10.76 6.00
N ASP A 160 -32.65 -10.37 4.82
CA ASP A 160 -33.95 -10.90 4.38
C ASP A 160 -33.98 -11.61 3.01
N ASP A 161 -32.85 -11.90 2.36
CA ASP A 161 -32.85 -12.67 1.09
C ASP A 161 -31.90 -13.87 1.13
N GLU A 162 -32.36 -14.96 1.78
CA GLU A 162 -31.70 -16.28 1.75
C GLU A 162 -31.78 -16.96 0.36
N ALA A 163 -32.63 -16.45 -0.55
CA ALA A 163 -32.95 -17.13 -1.81
C ALA A 163 -32.02 -16.77 -2.99
N LEU A 164 -31.27 -15.67 -2.93
CA LEU A 164 -30.40 -15.22 -4.04
C LEU A 164 -28.89 -15.28 -3.75
N TYR A 165 -28.49 -15.40 -2.48
CA TYR A 165 -27.08 -15.47 -2.08
C TYR A 165 -26.89 -16.46 -0.92
N PRO A 166 -26.23 -17.61 -1.12
CA PRO A 166 -26.01 -18.59 -0.06
C PRO A 166 -24.98 -18.18 1.01
N TYR A 167 -24.60 -16.91 1.10
CA TYR A 167 -23.53 -16.42 1.98
C TYR A 167 -24.02 -15.32 2.91
N LYS A 168 -23.87 -15.54 4.21
CA LYS A 168 -24.36 -14.63 5.25
C LYS A 168 -23.61 -13.29 5.19
N LYS A 169 -24.34 -12.24 5.54
CA LYS A 169 -24.03 -10.85 5.94
C LYS A 169 -22.62 -10.49 6.46
N GLU A 170 -21.82 -11.45 6.88
CA GLU A 170 -20.51 -11.30 7.54
C GLU A 170 -19.37 -11.98 6.77
N GLU A 171 -19.62 -12.53 5.59
CA GLU A 171 -18.57 -13.25 4.86
C GLU A 171 -17.68 -12.31 4.05
N TRP A 172 -18.25 -11.39 3.28
CA TRP A 172 -17.49 -10.52 2.39
C TRP A 172 -18.07 -9.09 2.35
N ILE A 173 -17.19 -8.10 2.17
CA ILE A 173 -17.57 -6.70 1.92
C ILE A 173 -16.93 -6.27 0.60
N GLU A 174 -17.72 -5.73 -0.32
CA GLU A 174 -17.19 -5.18 -1.57
C GLU A 174 -16.22 -4.02 -1.29
N ASN A 175 -15.01 -4.10 -1.84
CA ASN A 175 -13.97 -3.11 -1.67
C ASN A 175 -14.08 -1.96 -2.68
N ASN A 176 -15.18 -1.24 -2.57
CA ASN A 176 -15.48 -0.13 -3.48
C ASN A 176 -14.66 1.15 -3.17
N LYS A 177 -14.79 2.13 -4.07
CA LYS A 177 -14.12 3.43 -3.97
C LYS A 177 -14.40 4.17 -2.66
N ARG A 178 -15.61 4.04 -2.10
CA ARG A 178 -15.99 4.71 -0.84
C ARG A 178 -15.20 4.12 0.33
N LEU A 179 -15.07 2.80 0.38
CA LEU A 179 -14.29 2.10 1.41
C LEU A 179 -12.81 2.48 1.34
N LYS A 180 -12.20 2.39 0.15
CA LYS A 180 -10.78 2.75 -0.06
C LYS A 180 -10.48 4.18 0.38
N LYS A 181 -11.35 5.14 0.02
CA LYS A 181 -11.23 6.55 0.45
C LYS A 181 -11.36 6.72 1.96
N PHE A 182 -12.28 6.00 2.58
CA PHE A 182 -12.49 6.05 4.03
C PHE A 182 -11.25 5.55 4.79
N ILE A 183 -10.72 4.38 4.41
CA ILE A 183 -9.51 3.83 5.01
C ILE A 183 -8.32 4.74 4.76
N GLY A 184 -8.11 5.18 3.52
CA GLY A 184 -7.04 6.12 3.16
C GLY A 184 -7.09 7.41 3.96
N LYS A 185 -8.27 8.02 4.14
CA LYS A 185 -8.43 9.24 4.96
C LYS A 185 -8.15 8.99 6.44
N THR A 186 -8.60 7.87 6.98
CA THR A 186 -8.39 7.50 8.39
C THR A 186 -6.90 7.32 8.67
N ILE A 187 -6.20 6.56 7.83
CA ILE A 187 -4.75 6.36 7.95
C ILE A 187 -4.02 7.67 7.71
N GLY A 188 -4.37 8.40 6.66
CA GLY A 188 -3.70 9.65 6.29
C GLY A 188 -3.75 10.71 7.38
N THR A 189 -4.85 10.80 8.12
CA THR A 189 -4.94 11.74 9.26
C THR A 189 -3.93 11.40 10.36
N ILE A 190 -3.80 10.12 10.71
CA ILE A 190 -2.85 9.65 11.72
C ILE A 190 -1.40 9.87 11.24
N VAL A 191 -1.10 9.41 10.03
CA VAL A 191 0.24 9.40 9.45
C VAL A 191 0.75 10.82 9.22
N ASN A 192 -0.05 11.69 8.61
CA ASN A 192 0.34 13.08 8.36
C ASN A 192 0.62 13.83 9.67
N SER A 193 -0.23 13.63 10.68
CA SER A 193 -0.04 14.28 11.98
C SER A 193 1.29 13.89 12.63
N LEU A 194 1.65 12.61 12.58
CA LEU A 194 2.91 12.12 13.13
C LEU A 194 4.12 12.60 12.31
N TYR A 195 4.03 12.54 10.98
CA TYR A 195 5.10 12.98 10.08
C TYR A 195 5.39 14.49 10.21
N GLU A 196 4.36 15.32 10.39
CA GLU A 196 4.52 16.75 10.64
C GLU A 196 5.31 17.00 11.94
N ILE A 197 5.00 16.26 13.01
CA ILE A 197 5.76 16.35 14.27
C ILE A 197 7.22 15.93 14.07
N ILE A 198 7.47 14.86 13.33
CA ILE A 198 8.84 14.40 13.03
C ILE A 198 9.60 15.49 12.28
N GLY A 199 9.00 16.09 11.24
CA GLY A 199 9.61 17.19 10.49
C GLY A 199 9.94 18.39 11.38
N ASP A 200 8.99 18.82 12.21
CA ASP A 200 9.18 19.96 13.11
C ASP A 200 10.24 19.69 14.17
N ARG A 201 10.27 18.48 14.74
CA ARG A 201 11.27 18.11 15.74
C ARG A 201 12.66 17.92 15.17
N ALA A 202 12.78 17.25 14.03
CA ALA A 202 14.06 17.09 13.34
C ALA A 202 14.67 18.45 12.97
N ARG A 203 13.89 19.39 12.41
CA ARG A 203 14.37 20.76 12.16
C ARG A 203 14.86 21.47 13.42
N LYS A 204 14.15 21.33 14.55
CA LYS A 204 14.58 21.91 15.84
C LYS A 204 15.86 21.28 16.37
N LEU A 205 16.09 20.00 16.07
CA LEU A 205 17.30 19.25 16.44
C LEU A 205 18.46 19.42 15.44
N GLY A 206 18.22 20.10 14.31
CA GLY A 206 19.21 20.22 13.23
C GLY A 206 19.44 18.94 12.44
N THR A 207 18.50 17.99 12.45
CA THR A 207 18.56 16.74 11.69
C THR A 207 17.63 16.75 10.49
N TYR A 208 17.84 15.79 9.59
CA TYR A 208 17.11 15.56 8.34
C TYR A 208 16.36 14.23 8.37
N THR A 209 15.92 13.81 9.56
CA THR A 209 15.17 12.55 9.75
C THR A 209 13.92 12.47 8.87
N TYR A 210 13.36 13.61 8.48
CA TYR A 210 12.18 13.73 7.61
C TYR A 210 12.49 13.60 6.12
N ASP A 211 13.75 13.47 5.70
CA ASP A 211 14.08 13.40 4.29
C ASP A 211 13.60 12.09 3.66
N ILE A 212 12.81 12.22 2.59
CA ILE A 212 12.25 11.09 1.86
C ILE A 212 12.88 10.96 0.48
N ARG A 213 13.41 9.76 0.15
CA ARG A 213 13.90 9.45 -1.18
C ARG A 213 12.78 9.64 -2.22
N TYR A 214 13.03 10.50 -3.21
CA TYR A 214 12.12 10.73 -4.32
C TYR A 214 11.79 9.42 -5.07
N GLY A 215 10.52 9.27 -5.47
CA GLY A 215 10.04 8.07 -6.17
C GLY A 215 9.98 6.79 -5.32
N SER A 216 10.26 6.85 -4.01
CA SER A 216 10.08 5.69 -3.13
C SER A 216 8.60 5.46 -2.80
N LYS A 217 8.26 4.27 -2.30
CA LYS A 217 6.93 3.98 -1.74
C LYS A 217 6.55 4.96 -0.62
N ALA A 218 7.51 5.29 0.24
CA ALA A 218 7.32 6.26 1.32
C ALA A 218 7.08 7.70 0.80
N PHE A 219 7.57 8.05 -0.40
CA PHE A 219 7.34 9.36 -1.01
C PHE A 219 5.84 9.63 -1.21
N LYS A 220 5.08 8.66 -1.74
CA LYS A 220 3.63 8.81 -1.92
C LYS A 220 2.92 9.11 -0.60
N ILE A 221 3.32 8.41 0.46
CA ILE A 221 2.70 8.51 1.78
C ILE A 221 3.03 9.85 2.47
N PHE A 222 4.30 10.23 2.52
CA PHE A 222 4.73 11.38 3.33
C PHE A 222 4.83 12.69 2.56
N MET A 223 5.25 12.62 1.29
CA MET A 223 5.48 13.81 0.46
C MET A 223 4.26 14.16 -0.39
N ALA A 224 3.72 13.19 -1.13
CA ALA A 224 2.50 13.41 -1.91
C ALA A 224 1.24 13.44 -1.02
N LYS A 225 1.31 12.86 0.19
CA LYS A 225 0.19 12.73 1.14
C LYS A 225 -1.03 12.04 0.51
N GLU A 226 -0.78 11.08 -0.36
CA GLU A 226 -1.81 10.32 -1.07
C GLU A 226 -1.96 8.92 -0.48
N PHE A 227 -3.19 8.59 -0.07
CA PHE A 227 -3.51 7.35 0.64
C PHE A 227 -4.48 6.45 -0.15
N THR A 228 -4.62 6.70 -1.45
CA THR A 228 -5.35 5.87 -2.41
C THR A 228 -4.58 5.83 -3.74
N PHE A 229 -4.94 4.89 -4.61
CA PHE A 229 -4.33 4.70 -5.93
C PHE A 229 -5.26 5.12 -7.08
N GLU A 230 -6.24 6.00 -6.79
CA GLU A 230 -7.23 6.43 -7.78
C GLU A 230 -6.58 7.13 -8.98
N ILE A 231 -5.58 7.99 -8.73
CA ILE A 231 -4.88 8.73 -9.79
C ILE A 231 -4.08 7.76 -10.67
N GLU A 232 -3.32 6.84 -10.08
CA GLU A 232 -2.57 5.83 -10.82
C GLU A 232 -3.48 4.92 -11.63
N ASN A 233 -4.59 4.48 -11.05
CA ASN A 233 -5.55 3.62 -11.74
C ASN A 233 -6.26 4.34 -12.88
N ASN A 234 -6.55 5.63 -12.73
CA ASN A 234 -7.09 6.43 -13.82
C ASN A 234 -6.02 6.65 -14.90
N PHE A 235 -4.77 6.93 -14.52
CA PHE A 235 -3.68 7.10 -15.47
C PHE A 235 -3.43 5.83 -16.29
N LYS A 236 -3.45 4.64 -15.66
CA LYS A 236 -3.40 3.36 -16.38
C LYS A 236 -4.51 3.23 -17.43
N LYS A 237 -5.73 3.66 -17.11
CA LYS A 237 -6.87 3.63 -18.05
C LYS A 237 -6.68 4.63 -19.19
N GLU A 238 -6.21 5.83 -18.90
CA GLU A 238 -5.90 6.84 -19.91
C GLU A 238 -4.76 6.39 -20.83
N ILE A 239 -3.77 5.65 -20.32
CA ILE A 239 -2.74 5.01 -21.15
C ILE A 239 -3.40 4.05 -22.15
N ILE A 240 -4.34 3.20 -21.71
CA ILE A 240 -5.05 2.28 -22.62
C ILE A 240 -5.83 3.05 -23.68
N VAL A 241 -6.55 4.11 -23.29
CA VAL A 241 -7.27 4.99 -24.24
C VAL A 241 -6.31 5.59 -25.25
N SER A 242 -5.18 6.11 -24.80
CA SER A 242 -4.15 6.73 -25.65
C SER A 242 -3.49 5.72 -26.59
N LEU A 243 -3.28 4.48 -26.16
CA LEU A 243 -2.68 3.44 -27.02
C LEU A 243 -3.66 2.93 -28.09
N LEU A 244 -4.93 2.74 -27.73
CA LEU A 244 -5.94 2.13 -28.60
C LEU A 244 -6.69 3.14 -29.49
N SER A 245 -6.68 4.43 -29.14
CA SER A 245 -7.35 5.46 -29.94
C SER A 245 -6.61 5.71 -31.27
N LYS A 246 -7.39 6.03 -32.31
CA LYS A 246 -6.86 6.48 -33.61
C LYS A 246 -6.08 7.80 -33.48
N GLU A 247 -6.53 8.68 -32.60
CA GLU A 247 -5.95 10.01 -32.36
C GLU A 247 -4.97 10.03 -31.17
N GLY A 248 -4.70 8.86 -30.57
CA GLY A 248 -3.80 8.74 -29.43
C GLY A 248 -2.32 8.70 -29.83
N MET A 249 -1.50 8.06 -28.99
CA MET A 249 -0.07 7.86 -29.27
C MET A 249 0.12 7.22 -30.65
N ASN A 250 1.09 7.73 -31.41
CA ASN A 250 1.43 7.26 -32.75
C ASN A 250 2.94 7.40 -33.00
N ASP A 251 3.71 6.63 -32.23
CA ASP A 251 5.17 6.59 -32.24
C ASP A 251 5.69 5.27 -32.87
N GLU A 252 7.02 5.11 -32.89
CA GLU A 252 7.70 3.92 -33.40
C GLU A 252 7.26 2.64 -32.68
N PHE A 253 6.96 2.72 -31.39
CA PHE A 253 6.45 1.58 -30.63
C PHE A 253 5.10 1.10 -31.18
N LYS A 254 4.15 2.00 -31.48
CA LYS A 254 2.88 1.61 -32.09
C LYS A 254 3.07 0.96 -33.45
N LYS A 255 3.98 1.48 -34.28
CA LYS A 255 4.31 0.89 -35.59
C LYS A 255 4.87 -0.52 -35.43
N TYR A 256 5.80 -0.71 -34.49
CA TYR A 256 6.37 -2.02 -34.19
C TYR A 256 5.32 -3.02 -33.71
N ILE A 257 4.43 -2.63 -32.78
CA ILE A 257 3.34 -3.52 -32.34
C ILE A 257 2.44 -3.93 -33.52
N GLN A 258 2.22 -3.05 -34.50
CA GLN A 258 1.42 -3.35 -35.69
C GLN A 258 2.10 -4.33 -36.66
N THR A 259 3.42 -4.54 -36.57
CA THR A 259 4.11 -5.57 -37.38
C THR A 259 4.00 -6.97 -36.77
N LEU A 260 3.61 -7.08 -35.49
CA LEU A 260 3.49 -8.35 -34.80
C LEU A 260 2.13 -9.01 -35.09
N GLU A 261 2.16 -10.27 -35.53
CA GLU A 261 0.93 -11.07 -35.64
C GLU A 261 0.33 -11.31 -34.23
N PRO A 262 -0.95 -11.02 -33.98
CA PRO A 262 -1.59 -11.32 -32.70
C PRO A 262 -1.67 -12.83 -32.46
N ILE A 263 -1.48 -13.28 -31.22
CA ILE A 263 -1.82 -14.66 -30.85
C ILE A 263 -3.34 -14.82 -30.80
N ASN A 264 -3.82 -16.01 -31.14
CA ASN A 264 -5.24 -16.34 -31.09
C ASN A 264 -5.65 -16.63 -29.64
N LEU A 265 -5.95 -15.57 -28.90
CA LEU A 265 -6.60 -15.68 -27.61
C LEU A 265 -8.04 -16.15 -27.80
N ASP A 266 -8.57 -16.86 -26.82
CA ASP A 266 -9.96 -17.29 -26.73
C ASP A 266 -10.91 -16.10 -26.93
N GLU A 267 -12.16 -16.39 -27.33
CA GLU A 267 -13.19 -15.39 -27.65
C GLU A 267 -13.74 -14.63 -26.41
N TYR A 268 -12.90 -14.36 -25.41
CA TYR A 268 -13.21 -13.43 -24.33
C TYR A 268 -13.13 -11.98 -24.82
N ASN A 269 -13.93 -11.10 -24.22
CA ASN A 269 -13.86 -9.68 -24.56
C ASN A 269 -12.53 -9.06 -24.08
N SER A 270 -12.11 -7.95 -24.69
CA SER A 270 -10.86 -7.25 -24.32
C SER A 270 -10.82 -6.81 -22.85
N SER A 271 -11.99 -6.56 -22.24
CA SER A 271 -12.07 -6.24 -20.81
C SER A 271 -11.56 -7.37 -19.92
N TYR A 272 -11.64 -8.63 -20.37
CA TYR A 272 -11.08 -9.77 -19.66
C TYR A 272 -9.55 -9.64 -19.55
N TYR A 273 -8.85 -9.42 -20.67
CA TYR A 273 -7.39 -9.28 -20.62
C TYR A 273 -6.93 -7.98 -19.97
N ILE A 274 -7.68 -6.89 -20.15
CA ILE A 274 -7.38 -5.60 -19.51
C ILE A 274 -7.42 -5.73 -17.98
N GLN A 275 -8.35 -6.51 -17.40
CA GLN A 275 -8.39 -6.71 -15.95
C GLN A 275 -7.10 -7.36 -15.41
N TYR A 276 -6.47 -8.27 -16.17
CA TYR A 276 -5.14 -8.80 -15.83
C TYR A 276 -4.05 -7.73 -15.83
N LEU A 277 -4.02 -6.87 -16.86
CA LEU A 277 -3.04 -5.77 -16.96
C LEU A 277 -3.22 -4.73 -15.84
N MET A 278 -4.47 -4.47 -15.46
CA MET A 278 -4.77 -3.53 -14.38
C MET A 278 -4.36 -4.09 -13.01
N ASN A 279 -4.54 -5.41 -12.82
CA ASN A 279 -4.24 -6.10 -11.58
C ASN A 279 -4.00 -7.60 -11.80
N SER A 280 -2.74 -7.99 -11.95
CA SER A 280 -2.37 -9.39 -12.21
C SER A 280 -2.47 -10.29 -10.98
N ILE A 281 -2.44 -9.72 -9.76
CA ILE A 281 -2.45 -10.48 -8.51
C ILE A 281 -3.78 -11.20 -8.33
N THR A 282 -4.90 -10.48 -8.43
CA THR A 282 -6.24 -11.08 -8.25
C THR A 282 -6.76 -11.76 -9.52
N ASN A 283 -6.09 -11.56 -10.65
CA ASN A 283 -6.47 -12.11 -11.94
C ASN A 283 -5.49 -13.17 -12.45
N TYR A 284 -4.69 -13.76 -11.56
CA TYR A 284 -3.63 -14.70 -11.93
C TYR A 284 -4.13 -15.89 -12.76
N SER A 285 -5.35 -16.39 -12.49
CA SER A 285 -5.95 -17.51 -13.23
C SER A 285 -6.06 -17.29 -14.74
N ARG A 286 -6.06 -16.03 -15.21
CA ARG A 286 -6.12 -15.71 -16.65
C ARG A 286 -4.85 -16.13 -17.40
N ILE A 287 -3.75 -16.37 -16.68
CA ILE A 287 -2.51 -16.88 -17.29
C ILE A 287 -2.67 -18.32 -17.82
N SER A 288 -3.67 -19.07 -17.34
CA SER A 288 -3.86 -20.47 -17.72
C SER A 288 -4.10 -20.65 -19.22
N GLU A 289 -4.74 -19.68 -19.87
CA GLU A 289 -4.91 -19.67 -21.32
C GLU A 289 -3.55 -19.57 -22.04
N TYR A 290 -2.70 -18.62 -21.63
CA TYR A 290 -1.36 -18.48 -22.21
C TYR A 290 -0.49 -19.72 -21.96
N GLN A 291 -0.63 -20.37 -20.79
CA GLN A 291 0.04 -21.64 -20.48
C GLN A 291 -0.42 -22.75 -21.41
N TYR A 292 -1.73 -22.87 -21.65
CA TYR A 292 -2.30 -23.85 -22.58
C TYR A 292 -1.77 -23.65 -24.01
N LEU A 293 -1.75 -22.42 -24.51
CA LEU A 293 -1.22 -22.10 -25.85
C LEU A 293 0.27 -22.48 -26.01
N ILE A 294 1.07 -22.35 -24.93
CA ILE A 294 2.46 -22.83 -24.93
C ILE A 294 2.52 -24.35 -25.00
N GLU A 295 1.70 -25.05 -24.20
CA GLU A 295 1.67 -26.52 -24.13
C GLU A 295 1.27 -27.15 -25.46
N GLU A 296 0.28 -26.57 -26.15
CA GLU A 296 -0.19 -26.99 -27.48
C GLU A 296 0.74 -26.54 -28.63
N LYS A 297 1.81 -25.78 -28.32
CA LYS A 297 2.77 -25.24 -29.30
C LYS A 297 2.11 -24.33 -30.35
N GLU A 298 1.06 -23.62 -29.95
CA GLU A 298 0.40 -22.61 -30.78
C GLU A 298 1.17 -21.28 -30.79
N ILE A 299 2.10 -21.10 -29.86
CA ILE A 299 3.00 -19.94 -29.82
C ILE A 299 4.32 -20.28 -30.53
N PRO A 300 4.71 -19.54 -31.59
CA PRO A 300 6.00 -19.72 -32.25
C PRO A 300 7.17 -19.55 -31.27
N LYS A 301 8.24 -20.34 -31.45
CA LYS A 301 9.42 -20.27 -30.56
C LYS A 301 10.07 -18.89 -30.53
N ASP A 302 10.13 -18.23 -31.68
CA ASP A 302 10.77 -16.92 -31.81
C ASP A 302 9.92 -15.78 -31.25
N ARG A 303 8.63 -16.04 -30.95
CA ARG A 303 7.69 -15.04 -30.42
C ARG A 303 8.17 -14.40 -29.11
N ILE A 304 8.91 -15.14 -28.30
CA ILE A 304 9.45 -14.62 -27.03
C ILE A 304 10.42 -13.45 -27.31
N ASN A 305 11.27 -13.59 -28.33
CA ASN A 305 12.21 -12.53 -28.72
C ASN A 305 11.44 -11.33 -29.31
N ASP A 306 10.40 -11.60 -30.11
CA ASP A 306 9.57 -10.56 -30.74
C ASP A 306 8.79 -9.70 -29.72
N ILE A 307 8.58 -10.17 -28.49
CA ILE A 307 7.85 -9.43 -27.46
C ILE A 307 8.72 -8.99 -26.28
N GLU A 308 9.98 -9.44 -26.21
CA GLU A 308 10.88 -9.20 -25.07
C GLU A 308 11.07 -7.71 -24.77
N HIS A 309 11.11 -6.88 -25.82
CA HIS A 309 11.36 -5.46 -25.69
C HIS A 309 10.12 -4.65 -25.27
N ILE A 310 8.92 -5.24 -25.29
CA ILE A 310 7.67 -4.56 -24.91
C ILE A 310 7.73 -4.14 -23.44
N GLY A 311 7.65 -2.84 -23.19
CA GLY A 311 7.69 -2.27 -21.84
C GLY A 311 9.10 -2.17 -21.23
N THR A 312 10.15 -2.47 -22.00
CA THR A 312 11.53 -2.19 -21.60
C THR A 312 11.89 -0.73 -21.88
N GLY A 313 12.80 -0.13 -21.09
CA GLY A 313 13.24 1.26 -21.29
C GLY A 313 14.17 1.47 -22.49
N GLN A 314 14.31 0.48 -23.38
CA GLN A 314 15.13 0.57 -24.57
C GLN A 314 14.38 1.30 -25.67
N TYR A 315 15.04 2.26 -26.33
CA TYR A 315 14.51 2.93 -27.50
C TYR A 315 14.53 1.95 -28.69
N PHE A 316 13.41 1.84 -29.40
CA PHE A 316 13.34 1.04 -30.61
C PHE A 316 13.91 1.87 -31.78
N ASP A 317 15.23 1.80 -32.01
CA ASP A 317 15.84 2.31 -33.24
C ASP A 317 15.49 1.35 -34.39
N PHE A 318 14.28 1.45 -34.92
CA PHE A 318 13.96 0.84 -36.21
C PHE A 318 14.32 1.85 -37.30
N ASP A 319 15.50 1.67 -37.89
CA ASP A 319 15.80 2.19 -39.22
C ASP A 319 14.84 1.49 -40.20
N PHE A 320 13.66 2.09 -40.40
CA PHE A 320 12.86 1.80 -41.57
C PHE A 320 13.67 2.30 -42.76
N GLU A 321 14.47 1.43 -43.39
CA GLU A 321 14.96 1.69 -44.73
C GLU A 321 13.71 1.93 -45.60
N ASP A 322 13.51 3.19 -45.98
CA ASP A 322 12.55 3.56 -47.01
C ASP A 322 12.96 2.77 -48.27
N ASP A 323 12.23 1.70 -48.56
CA ASP A 323 12.24 1.09 -49.88
C ASP A 323 11.77 2.17 -50.86
N GLU A 324 12.74 2.90 -51.43
CA GLU A 324 12.53 3.76 -52.58
C GLU A 324 11.91 2.91 -53.68
N ILE A 325 10.63 3.16 -53.93
CA ILE A 325 9.94 2.81 -55.15
C ILE A 325 10.68 3.50 -56.30
N SER A 326 11.69 2.83 -56.85
CA SER A 326 12.26 3.16 -58.16
C SER A 326 11.49 2.40 -59.24
N LYS A 327 10.85 3.20 -60.10
CA LYS A 327 10.02 2.86 -61.27
C LYS A 327 10.56 1.78 -62.20
#